data_AF-A0A0P9UNC2-F1
#
_entry.id   AF-A0A0P9UNC2-F1
#
_cell.length_a   1.000
_cell.length_b   1.000
_cell.length_c   1.000
_cell.angle_alpha   90.00
_cell.angle_beta   90.00
_cell.angle_gamma   90.00
#
_symmetry.space_group_name_H-M   'P 1'
#
loop_
_entity.id
_entity.type
_entity.pdbx_description
1 polymer ?
#
loop_
_entity_poly.entity_id
_entity_poly.type
_entity_poly.pdbx_seq_one_letter_code
_entity_poly.pdbx_strand_id
1 'polypeptide(L)'
;MHERLRKLVAEQGGEVGLIVYCPHGPDDGCSCRKPKPGMLQAIVTHYAVDPKGLWFVGDSKGDLQAALAVDSQPVLVMTGKGRKTMEGGVPAGTLIFDDLAAVAAELIHNSASLNS
;
A
#
# COMPACT_ATOMS: atom_id res chain seq x y z
N MET A 1 -11.16 14.36 -7.84
CA MET A 1 -11.19 12.91 -7.50
C MET A 1 -10.80 12.67 -6.04
N HIS A 2 -9.65 13.13 -5.56
CA HIS A 2 -9.20 12.94 -4.18
C HIS A 2 -10.14 13.52 -3.10
N GLU A 3 -10.76 14.68 -3.34
CA GLU A 3 -11.76 15.26 -2.43
C GLU A 3 -12.97 14.35 -2.24
N ARG A 4 -13.47 13.76 -3.34
CA ARG A 4 -14.59 12.82 -3.29
C ARG A 4 -14.24 11.58 -2.47
N LEU A 5 -13.04 11.04 -2.64
CA LEU A 5 -12.56 9.91 -1.84
C LEU A 5 -12.53 10.27 -0.35
N ARG A 6 -11.90 11.39 0.01
CA ARG A 6 -11.84 11.86 1.41
C ARG A 6 -13.22 12.04 2.01
N LYS A 7 -14.15 12.65 1.26
CA LYS A 7 -15.53 12.83 1.69
C LYS A 7 -16.23 11.50 1.98
N LEU A 8 -16.17 10.54 1.04
CA LEU A 8 -16.82 9.24 1.21
C LEU A 8 -16.25 8.44 2.39
N VAL A 9 -14.94 8.53 2.62
CA VAL A 9 -14.29 7.88 3.78
C VAL A 9 -14.72 8.55 5.08
N ALA A 10 -14.76 9.89 5.13
CA ALA A 10 -15.19 10.65 6.30
C ALA A 10 -16.67 10.42 6.65
N GLU A 11 -17.54 10.25 5.66
CA GLU A 11 -18.96 9.90 5.86
C GLU A 11 -19.15 8.54 6.57
N GLN A 12 -18.14 7.67 6.52
CA GLN A 12 -18.12 6.39 7.23
C GLN A 12 -17.29 6.44 8.53
N GLY A 13 -16.85 7.62 8.96
CA GLY A 13 -16.04 7.82 10.17
C GLY A 13 -14.55 7.49 10.01
N GLY A 14 -14.07 7.28 8.79
CA GLY A 14 -12.65 7.06 8.50
C GLY A 14 -11.90 8.35 8.17
N GLU A 15 -10.57 8.26 8.11
CA GLU A 15 -9.71 9.35 7.65
C GLU A 15 -8.66 8.82 6.67
N VAL A 16 -8.38 9.61 5.61
CA VAL A 16 -7.21 9.40 4.74
C VAL A 16 -6.18 10.45 5.14
N GLY A 17 -5.08 10.06 5.78
CA GLY A 17 -4.05 11.01 6.21
C GLY A 17 -3.41 11.76 5.03
N LEU A 18 -2.61 11.06 4.23
CA LEU A 18 -1.88 11.62 3.09
C LEU A 18 -2.30 10.96 1.77
N ILE A 19 -2.38 11.74 0.70
CA ILE A 19 -2.55 11.23 -0.67
C ILE A 19 -1.34 11.69 -1.49
N VAL A 20 -0.51 10.74 -1.88
CA VAL A 20 0.59 10.95 -2.84
C VAL A 20 0.24 10.21 -4.13
N TYR A 21 0.41 10.87 -5.26
CA TYR A 21 0.09 10.31 -6.58
C TYR A 21 1.15 10.72 -7.60
N CYS A 22 1.27 9.93 -8.67
CA CYS A 22 2.17 10.20 -9.78
C CYS A 22 1.34 10.58 -11.01
N PRO A 23 1.45 11.82 -11.53
CA PRO A 23 0.69 12.26 -12.70
C PRO A 23 1.31 11.84 -14.04
N HIS A 24 2.50 11.23 -14.00
CA HIS A 24 3.34 10.99 -15.16
C HIS A 24 2.92 9.76 -15.98
N GLY A 25 3.16 9.87 -17.30
CA GLY A 25 3.08 8.78 -18.25
C GLY A 25 4.20 7.74 -18.07
N PRO A 26 4.13 6.61 -18.79
CA PRO A 26 5.15 5.55 -18.72
C PRO A 26 6.56 6.01 -19.13
N ASP A 27 6.65 6.93 -20.09
CA ASP A 27 7.92 7.32 -20.74
C ASP A 27 8.55 8.59 -20.15
N ASP A 28 7.90 9.25 -19.18
CA ASP A 28 8.35 10.51 -18.59
C ASP A 28 9.60 10.37 -17.69
N GLY A 29 10.14 9.16 -17.53
CA GLY A 29 11.36 8.90 -16.75
C GLY A 29 11.24 9.16 -15.23
N CYS A 30 10.06 9.54 -14.72
CA CYS A 30 9.87 9.96 -13.33
C CYS A 30 10.29 8.90 -12.29
N SER A 31 10.59 9.33 -11.06
CA SER A 31 10.91 8.43 -9.93
C SER A 31 9.68 7.98 -9.13
N CYS A 32 8.50 8.59 -9.36
CA CYS A 32 7.30 8.32 -8.56
C CYS A 32 6.49 7.12 -9.01
N ARG A 33 6.48 6.81 -10.31
CA ARG A 33 5.58 5.80 -10.86
C ARG A 33 6.03 4.40 -10.41
N LYS A 34 5.16 3.69 -9.69
CA LYS A 34 5.37 2.28 -9.33
C LYS A 34 5.75 1.47 -10.59
N PRO A 35 6.79 0.61 -10.51
CA PRO A 35 7.39 0.04 -9.30
C PRO A 35 8.46 0.91 -8.60
N LYS A 36 8.73 2.13 -9.09
CA LYS A 36 9.71 3.01 -8.44
C LYS A 36 9.21 3.50 -7.06
N PRO A 37 10.11 3.70 -6.09
CA PRO A 37 9.73 3.94 -4.70
C PRO A 37 9.35 5.39 -4.38
N GLY A 38 9.46 6.34 -5.33
CA GLY A 38 9.43 7.77 -5.01
C GLY A 38 8.17 8.24 -4.27
N MET A 39 6.99 7.65 -4.54
CA MET A 39 5.79 7.98 -3.78
C MET A 39 5.84 7.48 -2.33
N LEU A 40 6.36 6.27 -2.10
CA LEU A 40 6.47 5.70 -0.75
C LEU A 40 7.53 6.44 0.06
N GLN A 41 8.66 6.79 -0.56
CA GLN A 41 9.69 7.63 0.06
C GLN A 41 9.10 8.97 0.51
N ALA A 42 8.28 9.62 -0.31
CA ALA A 42 7.61 10.86 0.07
C ALA A 42 6.67 10.69 1.28
N ILE A 43 5.93 9.56 1.37
CA ILE A 43 5.07 9.25 2.51
C ILE A 43 5.91 9.05 3.79
N VAL A 44 6.96 8.24 3.69
CA VAL A 44 7.86 7.93 4.81
C VAL A 44 8.54 9.19 5.33
N THR A 45 9.04 10.05 4.43
CA THR A 45 9.62 11.36 4.80
C THR A 45 8.59 12.28 5.44
N HIS A 46 7.35 12.32 4.93
CA HIS A 46 6.29 13.18 5.48
C HIS A 46 5.95 12.81 6.92
N TYR A 47 5.87 11.52 7.24
CA TYR A 47 5.56 11.04 8.59
C TYR A 47 6.79 10.85 9.48
N ALA A 48 8.01 11.01 8.95
CA ALA A 48 9.27 10.77 9.65
C ALA A 48 9.35 9.38 10.32
N VAL A 49 8.92 8.35 9.60
CA VAL A 49 8.86 6.96 10.07
C VAL A 49 9.93 6.08 9.42
N ASP A 50 10.28 4.97 10.05
CA ASP A 50 11.04 3.89 9.39
C ASP A 50 10.06 3.06 8.54
N PRO A 51 10.32 2.85 7.24
CA PRO A 51 9.45 2.03 6.40
C PRO A 51 9.47 0.54 6.78
N LYS A 52 10.46 0.07 7.53
CA LYS A 52 10.60 -1.33 7.92
C LYS A 52 9.40 -1.80 8.74
N GLY A 53 8.74 -2.83 8.26
CA GLY A 53 7.54 -3.38 8.90
C GLY A 53 6.26 -2.57 8.66
N LEU A 54 6.31 -1.42 7.95
CA LEU A 54 5.10 -0.77 7.47
C LEU A 54 4.49 -1.59 6.33
N TRP A 55 3.18 -1.79 6.37
CA TRP A 55 2.48 -2.60 5.39
C TRP A 55 2.11 -1.74 4.18
N PHE A 56 2.52 -2.18 2.99
CA PHE A 56 2.09 -1.57 1.74
C PHE A 56 1.16 -2.51 0.98
N VAL A 57 -0.13 -2.16 1.01
CA VAL A 57 -1.23 -2.96 0.47
C VAL A 57 -1.50 -2.57 -0.97
N GLY A 58 -1.53 -3.55 -1.88
CA GLY A 58 -1.88 -3.35 -3.28
C GLY A 58 -2.33 -4.63 -3.97
N ASP A 59 -2.75 -4.52 -5.23
CA ASP A 59 -3.28 -5.64 -6.03
C ASP A 59 -2.36 -6.00 -7.21
N SER A 60 -1.29 -5.23 -7.43
CA SER A 60 -0.42 -5.35 -8.59
C SER A 60 1.02 -5.67 -8.23
N LYS A 61 1.74 -6.30 -9.16
CA LYS A 61 3.19 -6.54 -9.04
C LYS A 61 3.98 -5.25 -8.79
N GLY A 62 3.54 -4.14 -9.40
CA GLY A 62 4.18 -2.83 -9.19
C GLY A 62 4.08 -2.32 -7.76
N ASP A 63 3.02 -2.69 -7.04
CA ASP A 63 2.85 -2.36 -5.63
C ASP A 63 3.86 -3.11 -4.76
N LEU A 64 3.93 -4.44 -4.96
CA LEU A 64 4.84 -5.30 -4.21
C LEU A 64 6.30 -4.90 -4.40
N GLN A 65 6.68 -4.56 -5.64
CA GLN A 65 8.03 -4.10 -5.96
C GLN A 65 8.35 -2.74 -5.32
N ALA A 66 7.39 -1.81 -5.31
CA ALA A 66 7.59 -0.52 -4.67
C ALA A 66 7.76 -0.65 -3.15
N ALA A 67 7.00 -1.55 -2.50
CA ALA A 67 7.13 -1.85 -1.07
C ALA A 67 8.54 -2.34 -0.73
N LEU A 68 9.03 -3.33 -1.49
CA LEU A 68 10.37 -3.89 -1.30
C LEU A 68 11.48 -2.86 -1.54
N ALA A 69 11.30 -1.95 -2.49
CA ALA A 69 12.28 -0.91 -2.80
C ALA A 69 12.46 0.13 -1.68
N VAL A 70 11.59 0.12 -0.66
CA VAL A 70 11.72 0.92 0.56
C VAL A 70 11.80 0.07 1.83
N ASP A 71 12.04 -1.25 1.72
CA ASP A 71 12.07 -2.19 2.86
C ASP A 71 10.75 -2.28 3.67
N SER A 72 9.63 -1.88 3.07
CA SER A 72 8.30 -2.10 3.65
C SER A 72 7.80 -3.53 3.43
N GLN A 73 6.86 -3.97 4.28
CA GLN A 73 6.20 -5.27 4.17
C GLN A 73 5.23 -5.26 2.96
N PRO A 74 5.50 -6.03 1.89
CA PRO A 74 4.55 -6.16 0.78
C PRO A 74 3.31 -6.93 1.24
N VAL A 75 2.14 -6.39 0.92
CA VAL A 75 0.84 -7.01 1.19
C VAL A 75 0.02 -7.04 -0.10
N LEU A 76 -0.34 -8.25 -0.54
CA LEU A 76 -1.19 -8.47 -1.71
C LEU A 76 -2.64 -8.71 -1.28
N VAL A 77 -3.58 -7.96 -1.85
CA VAL A 77 -5.00 -8.30 -1.79
C VAL A 77 -5.44 -9.00 -3.08
N MET A 78 -6.36 -9.97 -2.98
CA MET A 78 -6.83 -10.77 -4.12
C MET A 78 -7.90 -10.06 -4.97
N THR A 79 -8.38 -8.89 -4.55
CA THR A 79 -9.27 -8.03 -5.34
C THR A 79 -8.54 -7.38 -6.53
N GLY A 80 -9.28 -6.78 -7.47
CA GLY A 80 -8.70 -6.11 -8.63
C GLY A 80 -7.84 -7.06 -9.49
N LYS A 81 -6.54 -6.76 -9.61
CA LYS A 81 -5.54 -7.55 -10.33
C LYS A 81 -4.87 -8.63 -9.47
N GLY A 82 -5.23 -8.74 -8.19
CA GLY A 82 -4.55 -9.58 -7.20
C GLY A 82 -4.37 -11.02 -7.61
N ARG A 83 -5.44 -11.68 -8.08
CA ARG A 83 -5.38 -13.07 -8.56
C ARG A 83 -4.36 -13.26 -9.69
N LYS A 84 -4.36 -12.37 -10.67
CA LYS A 84 -3.40 -12.39 -11.79
C LYS A 84 -1.98 -12.10 -11.32
N THR A 85 -1.80 -11.20 -10.36
CA THR A 85 -0.50 -10.94 -9.73
C THR A 85 0.03 -12.19 -9.03
N MET A 86 -0.83 -12.93 -8.33
CA MET A 86 -0.48 -14.17 -7.64
C MET A 86 -0.04 -15.28 -8.60
N GLU A 87 -0.75 -15.45 -9.72
CA GLU A 87 -0.36 -16.41 -10.79
C GLU A 87 1.04 -16.14 -11.35
N GLY A 88 1.44 -14.87 -11.42
CA GLY A 88 2.77 -14.45 -11.90
C GLY A 88 3.91 -14.66 -10.90
N GLY A 89 3.61 -15.18 -9.71
CA GLY A 89 4.54 -15.30 -8.59
C GLY A 89 4.72 -13.99 -7.83
N VAL A 90 4.75 -14.09 -6.51
CA VAL A 90 4.94 -12.94 -5.60
C VAL A 90 6.28 -13.08 -4.87
N PRO A 91 6.90 -11.96 -4.46
CA PRO A 91 8.12 -12.00 -3.67
C PRO A 91 7.93 -12.79 -2.36
N ALA A 92 9.00 -13.44 -1.91
CA ALA A 92 9.00 -14.16 -0.64
C ALA A 92 8.64 -13.21 0.53
N GLY A 93 7.88 -13.72 1.49
CA GLY A 93 7.43 -12.93 2.65
C GLY A 93 6.26 -11.98 2.36
N THR A 94 5.70 -11.94 1.14
CA THR A 94 4.47 -11.19 0.86
C THR A 94 3.30 -11.76 1.67
N LEU A 95 2.61 -10.90 2.43
CA LEU A 95 1.36 -11.28 3.11
C LEU A 95 0.21 -11.24 2.09
N ILE A 96 -0.71 -12.19 2.17
CA ILE A 96 -1.79 -12.36 1.18
C ILE A 96 -3.13 -12.36 1.90
N PHE A 97 -4.05 -11.52 1.44
CA PHE A 97 -5.39 -11.39 1.98
C PHE A 97 -6.43 -11.38 0.86
N ASP A 98 -7.67 -11.76 1.17
CA ASP A 98 -8.75 -11.76 0.18
C ASP A 98 -9.07 -10.33 -0.31
N ASP A 99 -9.14 -9.38 0.62
CA ASP A 99 -9.46 -7.98 0.35
C ASP A 99 -8.90 -7.02 1.42
N LEU A 100 -9.20 -5.73 1.27
CA LEU A 100 -8.76 -4.69 2.22
C LEU A 100 -9.44 -4.81 3.59
N ALA A 101 -10.65 -5.38 3.67
CA ALA A 101 -11.35 -5.58 4.94
C ALA A 101 -10.67 -6.69 5.77
N ALA A 102 -10.20 -7.76 5.13
CA ALA A 102 -9.39 -8.79 5.77
C ALA A 102 -8.06 -8.23 6.31
N VAL A 103 -7.40 -7.34 5.56
CA VAL A 103 -6.20 -6.63 6.05
C VAL A 103 -6.52 -5.78 7.29
N ALA A 104 -7.62 -5.04 7.27
CA ALA A 104 -8.02 -4.22 8.40
C ALA A 104 -8.32 -5.06 9.65
N ALA A 105 -9.03 -6.18 9.49
CA ALA A 105 -9.32 -7.11 10.58
C ALA A 105 -8.04 -7.66 11.21
N GLU A 106 -7.05 -8.04 10.39
CA GLU A 106 -5.75 -8.52 10.88
C GLU A 106 -5.03 -7.44 11.70
N LEU A 107 -4.92 -6.21 11.18
CA LEU A 107 -4.26 -5.11 11.90
C LEU A 107 -4.94 -4.76 13.22
N ILE A 108 -6.28 -4.83 13.28
CA ILE A 108 -7.04 -4.61 14.53
C ILE A 108 -6.76 -5.71 15.55
N HIS A 109 -6.78 -6.97 15.15
CA HIS A 109 -6.55 -8.08 16.07
C HIS A 109 -5.09 -8.13 16.56
N ASN A 110 -4.12 -7.83 15.70
CA ASN A 110 -2.70 -7.90 16.06
C ASN A 110 -2.22 -6.65 16.83
N SER A 111 -2.86 -5.50 16.67
CA SER A 111 -2.58 -4.30 17.48
C SER A 111 -3.03 -4.44 18.94
N ALA A 112 -4.02 -5.30 19.23
CA ALA A 112 -4.42 -5.62 20.61
C ALA A 112 -3.33 -6.36 21.40
N SER A 113 -2.51 -7.17 20.71
CA SER A 113 -1.43 -7.96 21.32
C SER A 113 -0.17 -7.15 21.65
N LEU A 114 0.01 -5.96 21.04
CA LEU A 114 1.17 -5.08 21.26
C LEU A 114 0.97 -4.07 22.40
N ASN A 115 -0.26 -3.97 22.92
CA ASN A 115 -0.62 -3.12 24.05
C ASN A 115 -0.84 -3.92 25.36
N SER A 116 -0.38 -5.18 25.38
CA SER A 116 -0.43 -6.08 26.54
C SER A 116 0.94 -6.32 27.15
#